data_AF-A0AAW2LKQ5-F1
#
_entry.id   AF-A0AAW2LKQ5-F1
#
_cell.length_a   1.000
_cell.length_b   1.000
_cell.length_c   1.000
_cell.angle_alpha   90.00
_cell.angle_beta   90.00
_cell.angle_gamma   90.00
#
_symmetry.space_group_name_H-M   'P 1'
#
loop_
_entity.id
_entity.type
_entity.pdbx_description
1 polymer ?
#
loop_
_entity_poly.entity_id
_entity_poly.type
_entity_poly.pdbx_seq_one_letter_code
_entity_poly.pdbx_strand_id
1 'polypeptide(L)'
;MELPERPVTTPCGHNFCLKCFEKWIKQGKHTCAKCRTSIPRKMAIQPRINSTLVAAIRMAKLSRSITSGGPQIVYRYLHNQDRPDKAFTTERAQRPGMANAASGRIFVTVPKDHFGPIPAENDPERNQGVLVGETWDMRMDCRQWGVHYPPVGGIGGKAHYGAQSIVISGGYEDDEDHGEWFIYTGRLSFATML
;
A
#
# COMPACT_ATOMS: atom_id res chain seq x y z
N MET A 1 -0.33 21.89 25.51
CA MET A 1 -1.22 22.10 24.35
C MET A 1 -1.05 20.92 23.41
N GLU A 2 -2.10 20.14 23.20
CA GLU A 2 -2.09 18.96 22.33
C GLU A 2 -2.28 19.38 20.87
N LEU A 3 -1.41 18.91 19.97
CA LEU A 3 -1.50 19.24 18.55
C LEU A 3 -2.60 18.40 17.87
N PRO A 4 -3.41 18.97 16.98
CA PRO A 4 -4.55 18.26 16.38
C PRO A 4 -4.09 17.09 15.51
N GLU A 5 -4.70 15.92 15.71
CA GLU A 5 -4.51 14.74 14.86
C GLU A 5 -5.34 14.87 13.58
N ARG A 6 -4.70 14.63 12.41
CA ARG A 6 -5.32 14.73 11.07
C ARG A 6 -6.12 16.04 10.91
N PRO A 7 -5.48 17.20 11.03
CA PRO A 7 -6.18 18.48 11.09
C PRO A 7 -6.90 18.79 9.79
N VAL A 8 -8.08 19.38 9.93
CA VAL A 8 -8.90 19.94 8.86
C VAL A 8 -8.86 21.45 8.99
N THR A 9 -8.56 22.15 7.89
CA THR A 9 -8.51 23.62 7.85
C THR A 9 -9.81 24.15 7.25
N THR A 10 -10.54 24.93 8.04
CA THR A 10 -11.74 25.64 7.57
C THR A 10 -11.36 26.80 6.64
N PRO A 11 -12.29 27.30 5.79
CA PRO A 11 -12.00 28.43 4.90
C PRO A 11 -11.57 29.70 5.63
N CYS A 12 -11.96 29.86 6.89
CA CYS A 12 -11.50 30.95 7.76
C CYS A 12 -10.09 30.74 8.34
N GLY A 13 -9.39 29.67 7.96
CA GLY A 13 -8.01 29.37 8.39
C GLY A 13 -7.88 28.65 9.73
N HIS A 14 -8.97 28.45 10.47
CA HIS A 14 -8.94 27.70 11.73
C HIS A 14 -8.83 26.19 11.50
N ASN A 15 -8.05 25.55 12.36
CA ASN A 15 -7.68 24.14 12.27
C ASN A 15 -8.30 23.35 13.41
N PHE A 16 -8.89 22.20 13.10
CA PHE A 16 -9.50 21.29 14.08
C PHE A 16 -9.04 19.86 13.80
N CYS A 17 -8.97 19.01 14.83
CA CYS A 17 -8.78 17.59 14.60
C CYS A 17 -9.95 17.03 13.77
N LEU A 18 -9.73 16.03 12.91
CA LEU A 18 -10.80 15.49 12.06
C LEU A 18 -12.01 15.05 12.90
N LYS A 19 -11.77 14.29 13.98
CA LYS A 19 -12.81 13.83 14.91
C LYS A 19 -13.61 14.99 15.52
N CYS A 20 -12.92 16.08 15.86
CA CYS A 20 -13.49 17.29 16.45
C CYS A 20 -14.41 18.00 15.44
N PHE A 21 -13.93 18.13 14.19
CA PHE A 21 -14.69 18.73 13.10
C PHE A 21 -15.94 17.90 12.77
N GLU A 22 -15.79 16.59 12.60
CA GLU A 22 -16.91 15.68 12.32
C GLU A 22 -17.95 15.69 13.44
N LYS A 23 -17.52 15.66 14.70
CA LYS A 23 -18.43 15.78 15.85
C LYS A 23 -19.21 17.09 15.82
N TRP A 24 -18.56 18.19 15.45
CA TRP A 24 -19.20 19.51 15.35
C TRP A 24 -20.26 19.55 14.23
N ILE A 25 -19.93 19.04 13.04
CA ILE A 25 -20.87 18.96 11.92
C ILE A 25 -22.05 18.03 12.25
N LYS A 26 -21.80 16.88 12.90
CA LYS A 26 -22.85 15.92 13.32
C LYS A 26 -23.86 16.53 14.31
N GLN A 27 -23.49 17.59 15.03
CA GLN A 27 -24.42 18.35 15.88
C GLN A 27 -25.28 19.36 15.10
N GLY A 28 -25.24 19.34 13.77
CA GLY A 28 -25.95 20.29 12.90
C GLY A 28 -25.28 21.67 12.80
N LYS A 29 -24.06 21.82 13.31
CA LYS A 29 -23.38 23.12 13.35
C LYS A 29 -22.50 23.31 12.12
N HIS A 30 -23.00 24.07 11.15
CA HIS A 30 -22.29 24.39 9.90
C HIS A 30 -21.49 25.70 9.98
N THR A 31 -20.90 25.99 11.14
CA THR A 31 -20.09 27.19 11.38
C THR A 31 -18.79 26.82 12.07
N CYS A 32 -17.73 27.60 11.86
CA CYS A 32 -16.45 27.39 12.52
C CYS A 32 -16.61 27.54 14.03
N ALA A 33 -16.15 26.55 14.81
CA ALA A 33 -16.26 26.56 16.27
C ALA A 33 -15.51 27.73 16.93
N LYS A 34 -14.56 28.37 16.23
CA LYS A 34 -13.75 29.47 16.77
C LYS A 34 -14.25 30.86 16.38
N CYS A 35 -14.57 31.09 15.10
CA CYS A 35 -14.96 32.41 14.61
C CYS A 35 -16.37 32.46 14.01
N ARG A 36 -17.12 31.36 14.06
CA ARG A 36 -18.51 31.23 13.57
C ARG A 36 -18.72 31.46 12.07
N THR A 37 -17.66 31.65 11.28
CA THR A 37 -17.72 31.70 9.81
C THR A 37 -18.39 30.44 9.26
N SER A 38 -19.24 30.58 8.24
CA SER A 38 -19.95 29.45 7.64
C SER A 38 -18.99 28.42 7.03
N ILE A 39 -19.33 27.14 7.21
CA ILE A 39 -18.60 26.01 6.63
C ILE A 39 -19.38 25.55 5.39
N PRO A 40 -18.75 25.51 4.19
CA PRO A 40 -19.42 25.05 2.97
C PRO A 40 -19.91 23.61 3.09
N ARG A 41 -21.11 23.33 2.56
CA ARG A 41 -21.73 21.99 2.60
C ARG A 41 -20.83 20.89 2.03
N LYS A 42 -20.12 21.18 0.93
CA LYS A 42 -19.14 20.25 0.32
C LYS A 42 -18.05 19.83 1.32
N MET A 43 -17.54 20.77 2.10
CA MET A 43 -16.52 20.51 3.12
C MET A 43 -17.10 19.77 4.32
N ALA A 44 -18.34 20.08 4.73
CA ALA A 44 -19.01 19.41 5.82
C ALA A 44 -19.24 17.90 5.54
N ILE A 45 -19.54 17.54 4.29
CA ILE A 45 -19.74 16.16 3.85
C ILE A 45 -18.39 15.45 3.65
N GLN A 46 -17.41 16.12 3.05
CA GLN A 46 -16.11 15.54 2.73
C GLN A 46 -14.96 16.43 3.24
N PRO A 47 -14.66 16.40 4.55
CA PRO A 47 -13.57 17.17 5.11
C PRO A 47 -12.23 16.67 4.59
N ARG A 48 -11.42 17.59 4.02
CA ARG A 48 -10.07 17.28 3.55
C ARG A 48 -9.06 17.56 4.66
N ILE A 49 -8.14 16.62 4.85
CA ILE A 49 -7.03 16.76 5.81
C ILE A 49 -5.98 17.69 5.21
N ASN A 50 -5.49 18.63 6.01
CA ASN A 50 -4.37 19.49 5.65
C ASN A 50 -3.06 18.74 5.84
N SER A 51 -2.57 18.13 4.76
CA SER A 51 -1.32 17.34 4.73
C SER A 51 -0.08 18.18 5.08
N THR A 52 -0.05 19.45 4.69
CA THR A 52 1.02 20.39 5.05
C THR A 52 1.10 20.59 6.56
N LEU A 53 -0.05 20.76 7.21
CA LEU A 53 -0.12 20.90 8.66
C LEU A 53 0.22 19.58 9.38
N VAL A 54 -0.16 18.42 8.80
CA VAL A 54 0.31 17.10 9.28
C VAL A 54 1.83 17.01 9.24
N ALA A 55 2.46 17.42 8.14
CA ALA A 55 3.91 17.40 7.99
C ALA A 55 4.59 18.33 9.02
N ALA A 56 4.09 19.56 9.17
CA ALA A 56 4.61 20.52 10.14
C ALA A 56 4.48 20.01 11.59
N ILE A 57 3.33 19.44 11.97
CA ILE A 57 3.11 18.84 13.29
C ILE A 57 4.07 17.67 13.53
N ARG A 58 4.32 16.83 12.51
CA ARG A 58 5.29 15.74 12.60
C ARG A 58 6.70 16.27 12.83
N MET A 59 7.14 17.28 12.08
CA MET A 59 8.46 17.89 12.28
C MET A 59 8.60 18.52 13.68
N ALA A 60 7.56 19.21 14.17
CA ALA A 60 7.57 19.78 15.51
C ALA A 60 7.53 18.74 16.65
N LYS A 61 6.93 17.56 16.41
CA LYS A 61 6.98 16.42 17.35
C LYS A 61 8.36 15.75 17.34
N LEU A 62 9.00 15.66 16.18
CA LEU A 62 10.36 15.11 16.05
C LEU A 62 11.40 16.00 16.73
N SER A 63 11.29 17.33 16.63
CA SER A 63 12.21 18.24 17.35
C SER A 63 12.13 18.10 18.87
N ARG A 64 10.96 17.75 19.42
CA ARG A 64 10.79 17.40 20.84
C ARG A 64 11.35 16.03 21.23
N SER A 65 11.51 15.12 20.27
CA SER A 65 12.05 13.78 20.50
C SER A 65 13.58 13.75 20.51
N ILE A 66 14.25 14.77 19.98
CA ILE A 66 15.72 14.86 19.93
C ILE A 66 16.33 15.07 21.33
N THR A 67 15.58 15.66 22.27
CA THR A 67 16.03 15.86 23.67
C THR A 67 15.98 14.62 24.54
N SER A 68 15.36 13.54 24.07
CA SER A 68 15.28 12.25 24.76
C SER A 68 16.03 11.23 23.91
N GLY A 69 17.31 10.98 24.21
CA GLY A 69 18.25 10.14 23.47
C GLY A 69 17.89 8.64 23.37
N GLY A 70 16.66 8.31 22.99
CA GLY A 70 16.26 6.97 22.61
C GLY A 70 16.70 6.65 21.17
N PRO A 71 16.93 5.37 20.85
CA PRO A 71 17.28 4.95 19.50
C PRO A 71 16.18 5.36 18.52
N GLN A 72 16.54 6.22 17.57
CA GLN A 72 15.65 6.67 16.52
C GLN A 72 15.35 5.47 15.61
N ILE A 73 14.12 4.95 15.65
CA ILE A 73 13.67 3.96 14.65
C ILE A 73 13.46 4.72 13.34
N VAL A 74 14.54 4.87 12.57
CA VAL A 74 14.52 5.43 11.22
C VAL A 74 13.93 4.36 10.30
N TYR A 75 12.69 4.54 9.87
CA TYR A 75 12.12 3.74 8.77
C TYR A 75 12.78 4.16 7.46
N ARG A 76 13.90 3.53 7.10
CA ARG A 76 14.56 3.76 5.82
C ARG A 76 13.72 3.15 4.71
N TYR A 77 13.10 4.00 3.89
CA TYR A 77 12.51 3.56 2.62
C TYR A 77 13.65 3.23 1.65
N LEU A 78 13.70 2.00 1.16
CA LEU A 78 14.65 1.56 0.14
C LEU A 78 14.02 1.75 -1.25
N HIS A 79 14.65 2.58 -2.09
CA HIS A 79 14.28 2.69 -3.50
C HIS A 79 14.55 1.35 -4.21
N ASN A 80 13.85 1.11 -5.31
CA ASN A 80 13.95 -0.17 -6.02
C ASN A 80 15.39 -0.48 -6.48
N GLN A 81 16.10 0.53 -6.99
CA GLN A 81 17.50 0.43 -7.43
C GLN A 81 18.49 0.10 -6.29
N ASP A 82 18.14 0.42 -5.05
CA ASP A 82 18.97 0.17 -3.87
C ASP A 82 18.70 -1.23 -3.27
N ARG A 83 17.75 -1.99 -3.84
CA ARG A 83 17.45 -3.35 -3.39
C ARG A 83 18.41 -4.35 -4.02
N PRO A 84 18.78 -5.42 -3.29
CA PRO A 84 19.54 -6.51 -3.88
C PRO A 84 18.71 -7.22 -4.96
N ASP A 85 19.40 -7.89 -5.89
CA ASP A 85 18.76 -8.63 -6.97
C ASP A 85 18.02 -9.88 -6.51
N LYS A 86 18.35 -10.42 -5.33
CA LYS A 86 17.66 -11.57 -4.76
C LYS A 86 16.79 -11.16 -3.58
N ALA A 87 15.76 -11.94 -3.31
CA ALA A 87 15.05 -11.88 -2.04
C ALA A 87 16.04 -12.03 -0.87
N PHE A 88 15.80 -11.28 0.20
CA PHE A 88 16.74 -11.16 1.32
C PHE A 88 16.01 -11.14 2.66
N THR A 89 16.66 -11.60 3.73
CA THR A 89 16.13 -11.49 5.08
C THR A 89 16.57 -10.18 5.73
N THR A 90 15.80 -9.72 6.71
CA THR A 90 16.16 -8.54 7.51
C THR A 90 16.35 -8.97 8.95
N GLU A 91 16.99 -8.13 9.77
CA GLU A 91 17.12 -8.36 11.23
C GLU A 91 15.77 -8.55 11.94
N ARG A 92 14.66 -8.12 11.32
CA ARG A 92 13.30 -8.29 11.84
C ARG A 92 12.68 -9.65 11.51
N ALA A 93 13.34 -10.48 10.70
CA ALA A 93 12.84 -11.79 10.33
C ALA A 93 12.79 -12.69 11.58
N GLN A 94 11.60 -13.22 11.88
CA GLN A 94 11.40 -14.07 13.05
C GLN A 94 11.71 -15.53 12.76
N ARG A 95 11.63 -15.94 11.49
CA ARG A 95 11.90 -17.30 11.05
C ARG A 95 13.11 -17.34 10.12
N PRO A 96 13.94 -18.38 10.22
CA PRO A 96 15.03 -18.58 9.27
C PRO A 96 14.49 -18.90 7.87
N GLY A 97 15.35 -18.74 6.86
CA GLY A 97 15.01 -19.01 5.46
C GLY A 97 14.13 -17.91 4.83
N MET A 98 13.37 -18.30 3.81
CA MET A 98 12.64 -17.35 2.95
C MET A 98 11.22 -17.00 3.42
N ALA A 99 10.74 -17.61 4.51
CA ALA A 99 9.37 -17.39 5.02
C ALA A 99 9.09 -15.93 5.42
N ASN A 100 10.12 -15.21 5.88
CA ASN A 100 10.04 -13.79 6.22
C ASN A 100 10.97 -12.94 5.34
N ALA A 101 11.29 -13.41 4.14
CA ALA A 101 12.10 -12.65 3.21
C ALA A 101 11.38 -11.38 2.72
N ALA A 102 12.14 -10.32 2.53
CA ALA A 102 11.75 -9.15 1.76
C ALA A 102 12.09 -9.39 0.29
N SER A 103 11.28 -8.79 -0.60
CA SER A 103 11.53 -8.87 -2.03
C SER A 103 12.78 -8.07 -2.39
N GLY A 104 13.58 -8.64 -3.29
CA GLY A 104 14.64 -7.92 -3.98
C GLY A 104 14.09 -6.87 -4.95
N ARG A 105 14.99 -6.36 -5.80
CA ARG A 105 14.72 -5.39 -6.86
C ARG A 105 13.69 -5.93 -7.85
N ILE A 106 12.71 -5.10 -8.21
CA ILE A 106 11.84 -5.35 -9.35
C ILE A 106 12.64 -5.05 -10.63
N PHE A 107 12.71 -6.02 -11.54
CA PHE A 107 13.48 -5.91 -12.78
C PHE A 107 12.71 -5.24 -13.91
N VAL A 108 11.38 -5.27 -13.84
CA VAL A 108 10.50 -4.76 -14.89
C VAL A 108 9.93 -3.39 -14.55
N THR A 109 9.58 -2.61 -15.57
CA THR A 109 9.09 -1.23 -15.41
C THR A 109 7.58 -1.09 -15.56
N VAL A 110 6.85 -2.19 -15.78
CA VAL A 110 5.38 -2.16 -15.84
C VAL A 110 4.77 -1.62 -14.53
N PRO A 111 3.62 -0.93 -14.60
CA PRO A 111 2.82 -0.61 -13.43
C PRO A 111 2.39 -1.86 -12.66
N LYS A 112 2.18 -1.74 -11.35
CA LYS A 112 1.74 -2.89 -10.52
C LYS A 112 0.35 -3.42 -10.86
N ASP A 113 -0.45 -2.60 -11.53
CA ASP A 113 -1.79 -2.89 -12.00
C ASP A 113 -1.85 -3.05 -13.53
N HIS A 114 -0.70 -3.34 -14.15
CA HIS A 114 -0.60 -3.72 -15.56
C HIS A 114 -1.39 -5.00 -15.86
N PHE A 115 -2.12 -5.00 -16.97
CA PHE A 115 -2.80 -6.18 -17.49
C PHE A 115 -2.07 -6.70 -18.74
N GLY A 116 -2.02 -8.02 -18.87
CA GLY A 116 -1.40 -8.68 -20.02
C GLY A 116 0.07 -9.03 -19.79
N PRO A 117 0.77 -9.47 -20.84
CA PRO A 117 2.17 -9.90 -20.77
C PRO A 117 3.09 -8.73 -20.41
N ILE A 118 4.29 -9.04 -19.92
CA ILE A 118 5.36 -8.06 -19.72
C ILE A 118 6.17 -7.95 -21.01
N PRO A 119 6.11 -6.82 -21.74
CA PRO A 119 6.74 -6.70 -23.04
C PRO A 119 8.22 -6.29 -22.93
N ALA A 120 8.95 -6.39 -24.03
CA ALA A 120 10.39 -6.13 -24.11
C ALA A 120 10.79 -4.72 -23.65
N GLU A 121 10.01 -3.70 -24.00
CA GLU A 121 10.23 -2.32 -23.59
C GLU A 121 10.15 -2.10 -22.07
N ASN A 122 9.53 -3.04 -21.35
CA ASN A 122 9.43 -3.00 -19.90
C ASN A 122 10.45 -3.88 -19.18
N ASP A 123 11.34 -4.52 -19.93
CA ASP A 123 12.47 -5.29 -19.45
C ASP A 123 13.77 -4.57 -19.88
N PRO A 124 14.19 -3.54 -19.13
CA PRO A 124 15.27 -2.66 -19.54
C PRO A 124 16.64 -3.33 -19.62
N GLU A 125 16.82 -4.49 -18.96
CA GLU A 125 18.10 -5.19 -18.93
C GLU A 125 18.22 -6.22 -20.05
N ARG A 126 17.19 -7.03 -20.31
CA ARG A 126 17.26 -8.07 -21.35
C ARG A 126 16.60 -7.66 -22.66
N ASN A 127 15.73 -6.65 -22.64
CA ASN A 127 14.93 -6.20 -23.77
C ASN A 127 14.19 -7.38 -24.46
N GLN A 128 13.69 -8.30 -23.65
CA GLN A 128 12.99 -9.51 -24.10
C GLN A 128 11.54 -9.53 -23.63
N GLY A 129 11.31 -9.01 -22.41
CA GLY A 129 10.05 -9.19 -21.73
C GLY A 129 10.00 -10.55 -21.05
N VAL A 130 8.86 -10.89 -20.49
CA VAL A 130 8.67 -12.20 -19.86
C VAL A 130 7.94 -13.12 -20.84
N LEU A 131 8.62 -14.19 -21.24
CA LEU A 131 8.10 -15.16 -22.20
C LEU A 131 7.31 -16.26 -21.49
N VAL A 132 6.32 -16.83 -22.20
CA VAL A 132 5.61 -18.03 -21.74
C VAL A 132 6.60 -19.20 -21.64
N GLY A 133 6.54 -19.92 -20.52
CA GLY A 133 7.43 -21.04 -20.23
C GLY A 133 8.65 -20.66 -19.38
N GLU A 134 8.87 -19.38 -19.07
CA GLU A 134 9.88 -19.00 -18.09
C GLU A 134 9.53 -19.52 -16.69
N THR A 135 10.56 -19.98 -15.97
CA THR A 135 10.40 -20.58 -14.64
C THR A 135 11.23 -19.84 -13.60
N TRP A 136 10.68 -19.76 -12.39
CA TRP A 136 11.36 -19.17 -11.24
C TRP A 136 11.24 -20.06 -10.02
N ASP A 137 12.24 -20.02 -9.15
CA ASP A 137 12.33 -20.91 -7.98
C ASP A 137 11.31 -20.54 -6.90
N MET A 138 11.06 -19.25 -6.67
CA MET A 138 10.21 -18.77 -5.59
C MET A 138 9.20 -17.71 -6.04
N ARG A 139 8.11 -17.59 -5.28
CA ARG A 139 7.07 -16.55 -5.47
C ARG A 139 7.63 -15.12 -5.46
N MET A 140 8.74 -14.90 -4.77
CA MET A 140 9.41 -13.60 -4.74
C MET A 140 10.09 -13.28 -6.07
N ASP A 141 10.60 -14.27 -6.79
CA ASP A 141 11.21 -14.07 -8.10
C ASP A 141 10.12 -13.71 -9.13
N CYS A 142 8.97 -14.39 -9.11
CA CYS A 142 7.79 -14.02 -9.93
C CYS A 142 7.36 -12.57 -9.67
N ARG A 143 7.45 -12.13 -8.41
CA ARG A 143 7.17 -10.74 -8.02
C ARG A 143 8.19 -9.77 -8.60
N GLN A 144 9.48 -10.11 -8.56
CA GLN A 144 10.55 -9.27 -9.11
C GLN A 144 10.43 -9.08 -10.62
N TRP A 145 9.89 -10.08 -11.32
CA TRP A 145 9.57 -10.03 -12.75
C TRP A 145 8.17 -9.48 -13.08
N GLY A 146 7.43 -8.99 -12.08
CA GLY A 146 6.10 -8.37 -12.27
C GLY A 146 4.99 -9.32 -12.72
N VAL A 147 5.28 -10.62 -12.86
CA VAL A 147 4.32 -11.66 -13.27
C VAL A 147 3.23 -11.84 -12.22
N HIS A 148 3.62 -11.82 -10.95
CA HIS A 148 2.67 -11.96 -9.85
C HIS A 148 3.18 -11.28 -8.57
N TYR A 149 2.63 -10.10 -8.24
CA TYR A 149 3.13 -9.27 -7.15
C TYR A 149 2.87 -9.79 -5.72
N PRO A 150 1.72 -10.43 -5.40
CA PRO A 150 1.50 -10.97 -4.07
C PRO A 150 2.57 -12.04 -3.75
N PRO A 151 3.20 -12.00 -2.55
CA PRO A 151 4.18 -13.01 -2.17
C PRO A 151 3.54 -14.33 -1.68
N VAL A 152 2.25 -14.30 -1.34
CA VAL A 152 1.52 -15.46 -0.78
C VAL A 152 0.19 -15.67 -1.49
N GLY A 153 -0.68 -14.67 -1.51
CA GLY A 153 -2.04 -14.80 -2.06
C GLY A 153 -2.05 -15.29 -3.51
N GLY A 154 -3.02 -16.13 -3.88
CA GLY A 154 -3.11 -16.70 -5.23
C GLY A 154 -3.61 -15.73 -6.29
N ILE A 155 -4.37 -14.69 -5.91
CA ILE A 155 -4.92 -13.69 -6.84
C ILE A 155 -4.21 -12.36 -6.64
N GLY A 156 -3.66 -11.80 -7.72
CA GLY A 156 -3.12 -10.45 -7.77
C GLY A 156 -4.13 -9.48 -8.38
N GLY A 157 -4.63 -8.53 -7.58
CA GLY A 157 -5.38 -7.40 -8.10
C GLY A 157 -6.20 -6.63 -7.07
N LYS A 158 -7.16 -5.85 -7.58
CA LYS A 158 -8.02 -4.97 -6.78
C LYS A 158 -9.48 -5.19 -7.13
N ALA A 159 -10.35 -5.24 -6.12
CA ALA A 159 -11.79 -5.51 -6.30
C ALA A 159 -12.49 -4.55 -7.28
N HIS A 160 -12.08 -3.28 -7.34
CA HIS A 160 -12.70 -2.27 -8.22
C HIS A 160 -11.99 -2.08 -9.58
N TYR A 161 -10.99 -2.92 -9.89
CA TYR A 161 -10.18 -2.75 -11.09
C TYR A 161 -9.99 -4.07 -11.87
N GLY A 162 -9.90 -5.20 -11.16
CA GLY A 162 -9.76 -6.53 -11.73
C GLY A 162 -8.51 -7.26 -11.22
N ALA A 163 -8.38 -8.52 -11.64
CA ALA A 163 -7.26 -9.40 -11.32
C ALA A 163 -6.27 -9.45 -12.50
N GLN A 164 -5.03 -9.02 -12.27
CA GLN A 164 -3.97 -9.01 -13.30
C GLN A 164 -3.29 -10.37 -13.45
N SER A 165 -3.25 -11.16 -12.38
CA SER A 165 -2.61 -12.48 -12.37
C SER A 165 -3.23 -13.40 -11.34
N ILE A 166 -3.13 -14.69 -11.58
CA ILE A 166 -3.44 -15.74 -10.61
C ILE A 166 -2.29 -16.75 -10.55
N VAL A 167 -2.26 -17.54 -9.48
CA VAL A 167 -1.35 -18.67 -9.30
C VAL A 167 -2.18 -19.91 -8.99
N ILE A 168 -2.01 -20.94 -9.82
CA ILE A 168 -2.56 -22.28 -9.59
C ILE A 168 -1.46 -23.08 -8.88
N SER A 169 -1.73 -23.52 -7.65
CA SER A 169 -0.74 -24.22 -6.82
C SER A 169 -1.30 -25.44 -6.10
N GLY A 170 -2.48 -25.95 -6.51
CA GLY A 170 -3.15 -27.10 -5.90
C GLY A 170 -3.59 -26.86 -4.45
N GLY A 171 -3.98 -25.62 -4.12
CA GLY A 171 -4.34 -25.23 -2.76
C GLY A 171 -5.80 -25.48 -2.38
N TYR A 172 -6.64 -25.84 -3.35
CA TYR A 172 -8.07 -26.08 -3.19
C TYR A 172 -8.43 -27.39 -3.88
N GLU A 173 -9.20 -28.24 -3.21
CA GLU A 173 -9.63 -29.54 -3.75
C GLU A 173 -10.57 -29.38 -4.96
N ASP A 174 -11.25 -28.23 -5.05
CA ASP A 174 -12.19 -27.89 -6.13
C ASP A 174 -11.50 -27.29 -7.37
N ASP A 175 -10.18 -27.10 -7.35
CA ASP A 175 -9.44 -26.62 -8.53
C ASP A 175 -9.27 -27.77 -9.55
N GLU A 176 -9.63 -27.51 -10.80
CA GLU A 176 -9.44 -28.45 -11.92
C GLU A 176 -8.52 -27.84 -12.98
N ASP A 177 -7.51 -28.59 -13.45
CA ASP A 177 -6.60 -28.15 -14.50
C ASP A 177 -6.68 -29.09 -15.72
N HIS A 178 -7.12 -28.55 -16.86
CA HIS A 178 -7.25 -29.24 -18.14
C HIS A 178 -6.31 -28.66 -19.21
N GLY A 179 -5.29 -27.90 -18.80
CA GLY A 179 -4.31 -27.25 -19.67
C GLY A 179 -4.85 -25.98 -20.33
N GLU A 180 -5.72 -26.11 -21.34
CA GLU A 180 -6.27 -24.94 -22.07
C GLU A 180 -7.26 -24.14 -21.25
N TRP A 181 -7.93 -24.80 -20.30
CA TRP A 181 -8.86 -24.19 -19.37
C TRP A 181 -8.73 -24.85 -18.00
N PHE A 182 -9.20 -24.14 -16.98
CA PHE A 182 -9.15 -24.59 -15.60
C PHE A 182 -10.32 -24.00 -14.82
N ILE A 183 -10.67 -24.62 -13.70
CA ILE A 183 -11.57 -24.09 -12.69
C ILE A 183 -10.70 -23.61 -11.53
N TYR A 184 -10.91 -22.37 -11.10
CA TYR A 184 -10.12 -21.75 -10.05
C TYR A 184 -10.98 -21.27 -8.89
N THR A 185 -10.61 -21.68 -7.69
CA THR A 185 -11.30 -21.31 -6.45
C THR A 185 -10.78 -19.98 -5.92
N GLY A 186 -11.68 -19.00 -5.83
CA GLY A 186 -11.39 -17.74 -5.19
C GLY A 186 -11.13 -17.90 -3.69
N ARG A 187 -10.17 -17.14 -3.14
CA ARG A 187 -9.94 -17.14 -1.69
C ARG A 187 -11.10 -16.44 -0.96
N LEU A 188 -11.80 -17.18 -0.10
CA LEU A 188 -12.71 -16.62 0.89
C LEU A 188 -11.92 -15.80 1.92
N SER A 189 -11.97 -14.47 1.83
CA SER A 189 -11.63 -13.60 2.95
C SER A 189 -12.90 -13.31 3.75
N PHE A 190 -13.02 -13.89 4.95
CA PHE A 190 -13.99 -13.48 5.97
C PHE A 190 -13.63 -12.11 6.56
N ALA A 191 -13.52 -11.08 5.72
CA ALA A 191 -13.12 -9.74 6.13
C ALA A 191 -14.01 -8.66 5.52
N THR A 192 -15.34 -8.85 5.55
CA THR A 192 -16.31 -7.73 5.51
C THR A 192 -17.68 -8.14 6.06
N MET A 193 -17.76 -8.45 7.35
CA MET A 193 -18.96 -8.21 8.17
C MET A 193 -18.48 -8.04 9.60
N LEU A 194 -18.30 -6.78 10.02
CA LEU A 194 -18.46 -6.18 11.35
C LEU A 194 -17.87 -4.76 11.31
#